data_AF-A0A059WIK7-F1
#
_entry.id   AF-A0A059WIK7-F1
#
_cell.length_a   1.000
_cell.length_b   1.000
_cell.length_c   1.000
_cell.angle_alpha   90.00
_cell.angle_beta   90.00
_cell.angle_gamma   90.00
#
_symmetry.space_group_name_H-M   'P 1'
#
loop_
_entity.id
_entity.type
_entity.pdbx_description
1 polymer ?
#
loop_
_entity_poly.entity_id
_entity_poly.type
_entity_poly.pdbx_seq_one_letter_code
_entity_poly.pdbx_strand_id
1 'polypeptide(L)'
;AGNVIEVTATYEPSGVPVGDLRTRGELGLVYPLLFQGVGFTDTMLRSTDERSWSSLPSDDAIAQQSVHAAVGRLGFVAVGQSPVGPTAPPSGSKGTRNGSVVIGILAALVLLGAVWFLRRRSPPPPPSGRPRPAVDPWKE
;
A
#
# COMPACT_ATOMS: atom_id res chain seq x y z
N ALA A 1 -8.64 -6.85 -16.35
CA ALA A 1 -9.70 -5.83 -16.23
C ALA A 1 -11.03 -6.56 -16.37
N GLY A 2 -11.97 -6.34 -15.45
CA GLY A 2 -13.30 -6.96 -15.46
C GLY A 2 -14.38 -5.96 -15.91
N ASN A 3 -15.57 -6.46 -16.22
CA ASN A 3 -16.72 -5.63 -16.58
C ASN A 3 -17.39 -5.08 -15.31
N VAL A 4 -17.85 -3.84 -15.40
CA VAL A 4 -18.76 -3.21 -14.42
C VAL A 4 -20.11 -3.08 -15.09
N ILE A 5 -21.17 -3.49 -14.40
CA ILE A 5 -22.56 -3.44 -14.91
C ILE A 5 -23.38 -2.58 -13.97
N GLU A 6 -24.13 -1.62 -14.51
CA GLU A 6 -25.14 -0.89 -13.75
C GLU A 6 -26.48 -1.62 -13.82
N VAL A 7 -27.08 -1.91 -12.68
CA VAL A 7 -28.41 -2.50 -12.57
C VAL A 7 -29.34 -1.46 -11.96
N THR A 8 -30.38 -1.08 -12.69
CA THR A 8 -31.40 -0.12 -12.25
C THR A 8 -32.80 -0.67 -12.48
N ALA A 9 -33.77 -0.15 -11.75
CA ALA A 9 -35.18 -0.47 -11.94
C ALA A 9 -36.07 0.73 -11.61
N THR A 10 -37.26 0.75 -12.18
CA THR A 10 -38.30 1.76 -11.97
C THR A 10 -39.64 1.08 -11.70
N TYR A 11 -40.48 1.71 -10.86
CA TYR A 11 -41.86 1.25 -10.68
C TYR A 11 -42.73 1.66 -11.87
N GLU A 12 -43.50 0.72 -12.40
CA GLU A 12 -44.54 1.02 -13.40
C GLU A 12 -45.92 1.17 -12.71
N PRO A 13 -46.74 2.18 -13.07
CA PRO A 13 -46.52 3.17 -14.13
C PRO A 13 -45.82 4.46 -13.68
N SER A 14 -45.43 4.58 -12.41
CA SER A 14 -45.00 5.87 -11.83
C SER A 14 -43.64 6.37 -12.30
N GLY A 15 -42.81 5.50 -12.89
CA GLY A 15 -41.43 5.79 -13.29
C GLY A 15 -40.47 6.04 -12.12
N VAL A 16 -40.93 5.87 -10.87
CA VAL A 16 -40.12 6.17 -9.68
C VAL A 16 -38.95 5.19 -9.58
N PRO A 17 -37.70 5.66 -9.43
CA PRO A 17 -36.54 4.78 -9.35
C PRO A 17 -36.59 3.90 -8.10
N VAL A 18 -36.13 2.66 -8.25
CA VAL A 18 -36.05 1.67 -7.19
C VAL A 18 -34.59 1.49 -6.83
N GLY A 19 -34.18 2.02 -5.67
CA GLY A 19 -32.84 1.78 -5.12
C GLY A 19 -32.77 0.46 -4.35
N ASP A 20 -33.80 0.17 -3.56
CA ASP A 20 -33.86 -0.98 -2.67
C ASP A 20 -35.03 -1.91 -3.06
N LEU A 21 -34.74 -3.20 -3.21
CA LEU A 21 -35.71 -4.24 -3.52
C LEU A 21 -36.39 -4.71 -2.24
N ARG A 22 -37.73 -4.81 -2.27
CA ARG A 22 -38.51 -5.33 -1.13
C ARG A 22 -38.20 -6.79 -0.82
N THR A 23 -37.90 -7.57 -1.85
CA THR A 23 -37.45 -8.96 -1.74
C THR A 23 -36.09 -9.04 -2.43
N ARG A 24 -35.12 -9.72 -1.81
CA ARG A 24 -33.81 -9.90 -2.43
C ARG A 24 -33.98 -10.64 -3.76
N GLY A 25 -33.42 -10.10 -4.82
CA GLY A 25 -33.28 -10.77 -6.11
C GLY A 25 -31.97 -11.56 -6.17
N GLU A 26 -31.82 -12.40 -7.17
CA GLU A 26 -30.57 -13.10 -7.45
C GLU A 26 -29.94 -12.52 -8.71
N LEU A 27 -28.63 -12.28 -8.65
CA LEU A 27 -27.86 -11.74 -9.76
C LEU A 27 -26.70 -12.67 -10.06
N GLY A 28 -26.61 -13.11 -11.32
CA GLY A 28 -25.50 -13.91 -11.83
C GLY A 28 -24.67 -13.10 -12.81
N LEU A 29 -23.36 -13.03 -12.58
CA LEU A 29 -22.40 -12.44 -13.51
C LEU A 29 -21.47 -13.51 -14.04
N VAL A 30 -21.39 -13.61 -15.36
CA VAL A 30 -20.42 -14.47 -16.06
C VAL A 30 -19.13 -13.69 -16.26
N TYR A 31 -18.00 -14.33 -15.99
CA TYR A 31 -16.67 -13.73 -16.11
C TYR A 31 -15.74 -14.64 -16.93
N PRO A 32 -14.79 -14.08 -17.70
CA PRO A 32 -13.75 -14.89 -18.31
C PRO A 32 -12.74 -15.32 -17.24
N LEU A 33 -12.30 -16.59 -17.25
CA LEU A 33 -11.18 -17.04 -16.41
C LEU A 33 -9.87 -16.38 -16.89
N LEU A 34 -9.45 -15.32 -16.22
CA LEU A 34 -8.21 -14.61 -16.56
C LEU A 34 -6.96 -15.31 -16.00
N PHE A 35 -7.10 -16.08 -14.93
CA PHE A 35 -6.00 -16.79 -14.28
C PHE A 35 -6.42 -18.19 -13.89
N GLN A 36 -5.84 -19.21 -14.53
CA GLN A 36 -5.87 -20.59 -14.03
C GLN A 36 -4.79 -20.72 -12.96
N GLY A 37 -5.15 -20.44 -11.71
CA GLY A 37 -4.23 -20.57 -10.58
C GLY A 37 -4.97 -20.88 -9.30
N VAL A 38 -4.58 -21.97 -8.64
CA VAL A 38 -4.97 -22.23 -7.25
C VAL A 38 -4.56 -21.04 -6.40
N GLY A 39 -5.49 -20.41 -5.69
CA GLY A 39 -5.15 -19.26 -4.86
C GLY A 39 -6.03 -18.01 -5.00
N PHE A 40 -7.06 -18.00 -5.85
CA PHE A 40 -8.03 -16.90 -5.93
C PHE A 40 -9.47 -17.40 -5.83
N THR A 41 -10.34 -16.59 -5.24
CA THR A 41 -11.78 -16.77 -5.21
C THR A 41 -12.42 -15.55 -5.85
N ASP A 42 -13.36 -15.80 -6.75
CA ASP A 42 -14.13 -14.76 -7.40
C ASP A 42 -15.30 -14.35 -6.49
N THR A 43 -15.51 -13.06 -6.32
CA THR A 43 -16.55 -12.50 -5.46
C THR A 43 -17.29 -11.37 -6.15
N MET A 44 -18.58 -11.26 -5.87
CA MET A 44 -19.37 -10.14 -6.38
C MET A 44 -19.07 -8.88 -5.56
N LEU A 45 -18.75 -7.79 -6.25
CA LEU A 45 -18.55 -6.47 -5.69
C LEU A 45 -19.75 -5.58 -6.06
N ARG A 46 -20.14 -4.71 -5.13
CA ARG A 46 -21.17 -3.70 -5.35
C ARG A 46 -20.67 -2.31 -4.98
N SER A 47 -21.08 -1.33 -5.79
CA SER A 47 -20.91 0.10 -5.54
C SER A 47 -22.20 0.87 -5.81
N THR A 48 -22.38 2.00 -5.15
CA THR A 48 -23.45 2.98 -5.41
C THR A 48 -22.92 4.26 -6.06
N ASP A 49 -21.60 4.42 -6.16
CA ASP A 49 -20.92 5.66 -6.56
C ASP A 49 -19.75 5.43 -7.51
N GLU A 50 -19.59 4.20 -8.01
CA GLU A 50 -18.47 3.68 -8.83
C GLU A 50 -17.08 3.73 -8.17
N ARG A 51 -16.95 4.34 -6.99
CA ARG A 51 -15.67 4.62 -6.33
C ARG A 51 -15.45 3.72 -5.13
N SER A 52 -16.51 3.47 -4.38
CA SER A 52 -16.50 2.72 -3.14
C SER A 52 -17.12 1.35 -3.38
N TRP A 53 -16.32 0.30 -3.22
CA TRP A 53 -16.71 -1.07 -3.52
C TRP A 53 -16.77 -1.90 -2.25
N SER A 54 -17.82 -2.72 -2.17
CA SER A 54 -18.05 -3.65 -1.05
C SER A 54 -18.27 -5.05 -1.61
N SER A 55 -17.70 -6.06 -0.96
CA SER A 55 -18.00 -7.46 -1.28
C SER A 55 -19.42 -7.80 -0.84
N LEU A 56 -20.11 -8.53 -1.69
CA LEU A 56 -21.34 -9.23 -1.37
C LEU A 56 -21.01 -10.69 -1.06
N PRO A 57 -21.70 -11.32 -0.09
CA PRO A 57 -21.74 -12.77 0.01
C PRO A 57 -22.21 -13.35 -1.31
N SER A 58 -21.38 -14.18 -1.92
CA SER A 58 -21.59 -14.68 -3.27
C SER A 58 -21.07 -16.11 -3.40
N ASP A 59 -21.73 -16.89 -4.26
CA ASP A 59 -21.35 -18.25 -4.60
C ASP A 59 -20.63 -18.24 -5.95
N ASP A 60 -19.39 -18.72 -5.93
CA ASP A 60 -18.55 -18.84 -7.12
C ASP A 60 -18.73 -20.22 -7.77
N ALA A 61 -19.36 -20.24 -8.94
CA ALA A 61 -19.51 -21.41 -9.79
C ALA A 61 -18.40 -21.43 -10.84
N ILE A 62 -17.18 -21.72 -10.41
CA ILE A 62 -15.96 -21.72 -11.25
C ILE A 62 -16.13 -22.55 -12.53
N ALA A 63 -16.77 -23.71 -12.45
CA ALA A 63 -17.02 -24.59 -13.61
C ALA A 63 -17.89 -23.94 -14.69
N GLN A 64 -18.73 -22.98 -14.29
CA GLN A 64 -19.61 -22.19 -15.17
C GLN A 64 -19.05 -20.78 -15.42
N GLN A 65 -17.92 -20.45 -14.81
CA GLN A 65 -17.28 -19.13 -14.85
C GLN A 65 -18.28 -18.03 -14.48
N SER A 66 -19.03 -18.25 -13.40
CA SER A 66 -20.09 -17.33 -12.97
C SER A 66 -20.12 -17.16 -11.46
N VAL A 67 -20.38 -15.93 -11.00
CA VAL A 67 -20.62 -15.62 -9.60
C VAL A 67 -22.07 -15.21 -9.41
N HIS A 68 -22.72 -15.78 -8.41
CA HIS A 68 -24.12 -15.49 -8.06
C HIS A 68 -24.21 -14.86 -6.68
N ALA A 69 -25.08 -13.87 -6.51
CA ALA A 69 -25.30 -13.25 -5.21
C ALA A 69 -26.76 -12.80 -5.04
N ALA A 70 -27.23 -12.84 -3.79
CA ALA A 70 -28.49 -12.25 -3.42
C ALA A 70 -28.35 -10.72 -3.26
N VAL A 71 -29.10 -9.95 -4.02
CA VAL A 71 -29.02 -8.49 -4.07
C VAL A 71 -30.32 -7.88 -3.54
N GLY A 72 -30.21 -7.03 -2.52
CA GLY A 72 -31.34 -6.26 -1.97
C GLY A 72 -31.32 -4.77 -2.36
N ARG A 73 -30.21 -4.27 -2.90
CA ARG A 73 -30.04 -2.87 -3.30
C ARG A 73 -29.32 -2.83 -4.64
N LEU A 74 -29.92 -2.10 -5.57
CA LEU A 74 -29.45 -1.91 -6.94
C LEU A 74 -28.29 -0.91 -7.01
N GLY A 75 -27.63 -0.86 -8.16
CA GLY A 75 -26.43 -0.04 -8.39
C GLY A 75 -25.42 -0.74 -9.30
N PHE A 76 -24.15 -0.42 -9.13
CA PHE A 76 -23.06 -0.98 -9.91
C PHE A 76 -22.61 -2.31 -9.30
N VAL A 77 -22.36 -3.28 -10.16
CA VAL A 77 -21.86 -4.60 -9.80
C VAL A 77 -20.66 -4.99 -10.67
N ALA A 78 -19.76 -5.76 -10.10
CA ALA A 78 -18.60 -6.30 -10.80
C ALA A 78 -18.20 -7.64 -10.17
N VAL A 79 -17.36 -8.40 -10.87
CA VAL A 79 -16.67 -9.56 -10.29
C VAL A 79 -15.24 -9.14 -9.96
N GLY A 80 -14.86 -9.29 -8.70
CA GLY A 80 -13.50 -9.10 -8.22
C GLY A 80 -12.86 -10.43 -7.86
N GLN A 81 -11.54 -10.51 -7.90
CA GLN A 81 -10.80 -11.69 -7.46
C GLN A 81 -10.07 -11.36 -6.16
N SER A 82 -10.25 -12.21 -5.15
CA SER A 82 -9.53 -12.11 -3.87
C SER A 82 -8.65 -13.34 -3.67
N PRO A 83 -7.40 -13.20 -3.20
CA PRO A 83 -6.57 -14.35 -2.88
C PRO A 83 -7.22 -15.24 -1.79
N VAL A 84 -7.26 -16.56 -1.99
CA VAL A 84 -7.59 -17.54 -0.93
C VAL A 84 -6.34 -17.82 -0.12
N GLY A 85 -6.16 -17.02 0.93
CA GLY A 85 -5.05 -17.10 1.85
C GLY A 85 -4.71 -15.70 2.37
N PRO A 86 -3.93 -15.58 3.46
CA PRO A 86 -3.34 -14.30 3.77
C PRO A 86 -2.49 -13.91 2.56
N THR A 87 -2.97 -12.94 1.79
CA THR A 87 -2.10 -12.19 0.89
C THR A 87 -1.00 -11.71 1.82
N ALA A 88 0.20 -12.29 1.69
CA ALA A 88 1.36 -11.67 2.28
C ALA A 88 1.25 -10.21 1.81
N PRO A 89 1.17 -9.22 2.72
CA PRO A 89 1.17 -7.85 2.29
C PRO A 89 2.33 -7.71 1.30
N PRO A 90 2.21 -6.92 0.22
CA PRO A 90 3.37 -6.66 -0.62
C PRO A 90 4.52 -6.40 0.34
N SER A 91 5.65 -7.07 0.13
CA SER A 91 6.82 -7.04 0.99
C SER A 91 7.43 -5.62 1.03
N GLY A 92 6.65 -4.60 1.37
CA GLY A 92 7.10 -3.50 2.18
C GLY A 92 7.66 -4.15 3.41
N SER A 93 8.97 -4.02 3.55
CA SER A 93 9.74 -4.44 4.70
C SER A 93 8.89 -4.23 5.95
N LYS A 94 8.32 -5.32 6.46
CA LYS A 94 8.02 -5.41 7.88
C LYS A 94 9.39 -5.36 8.52
N GLY A 95 9.86 -4.14 8.76
CA GLY A 95 10.79 -3.86 9.82
C GLY A 95 10.14 -4.44 11.06
N THR A 96 10.50 -5.69 11.36
CA THR A 96 10.38 -6.26 12.68
C THR A 96 10.81 -5.15 13.63
N ARG A 97 10.12 -4.92 14.74
CA ARG A 97 10.49 -3.91 15.74
C ARG A 97 11.97 -4.02 16.17
N ASN A 98 12.59 -5.17 15.90
CA ASN A 98 14.01 -5.48 16.08
C ASN A 98 14.91 -4.95 14.94
N GLY A 99 14.43 -4.89 13.69
CA GLY A 99 15.14 -4.32 12.54
C GLY A 99 15.36 -2.81 12.68
N SER A 100 14.40 -2.07 13.23
CA SER A 100 14.58 -0.64 13.55
C SER A 100 15.61 -0.42 14.65
N VAL A 101 15.72 -1.35 15.62
CA VAL A 101 16.76 -1.31 16.66
C VAL A 101 18.13 -1.60 16.08
N VAL A 102 18.27 -2.60 15.20
CA VAL A 102 19.54 -2.93 14.55
C VAL A 102 20.02 -1.78 13.64
N ILE A 103 19.13 -1.18 12.85
CA ILE A 103 19.47 -0.01 12.02
C ILE A 103 19.86 1.19 12.91
N GLY A 104 19.14 1.41 14.01
CA GLY A 104 19.49 2.46 14.99
C GLY A 104 20.88 2.25 15.61
N ILE A 105 21.22 1.02 15.99
CA ILE A 105 22.54 0.68 16.54
C ILE A 105 23.64 0.90 15.49
N LEU A 106 23.44 0.43 14.26
CA LEU A 106 24.41 0.62 13.18
C LEU A 106 24.62 2.11 12.85
N ALA A 107 23.55 2.89 12.78
CA ALA A 107 23.63 4.33 12.57
C ALA A 107 24.37 5.03 13.72
N ALA A 108 24.11 4.65 14.97
CA ALA A 108 24.80 5.21 16.13
C ALA A 108 26.30 4.87 16.13
N LEU A 109 26.68 3.64 15.77
CA LEU A 109 28.09 3.23 15.66
C LEU A 109 28.83 3.99 14.55
N VAL A 110 28.18 4.19 13.39
CA VAL A 110 28.75 4.99 12.30
C VAL A 110 28.96 6.44 12.72
N LEU A 111 27.98 7.04 13.41
CA LEU A 111 28.09 8.42 13.92
C LEU A 111 29.18 8.55 14.98
N LEU A 112 29.29 7.61 15.92
CA LEU A 112 30.37 7.58 16.91
C LEU A 112 31.74 7.44 16.27
N GLY A 113 31.88 6.55 15.28
CA GLY A 113 33.12 6.38 14.51
C GLY A 113 33.49 7.66 13.74
N ALA A 114 32.54 8.31 13.10
CA ALA A 114 32.75 9.56 12.37
C ALA A 114 33.19 10.70 13.31
N VAL A 115 32.53 10.86 14.46
CA VAL A 115 32.89 11.88 15.47
C VAL A 115 34.28 11.61 16.03
N TRP A 116 34.61 10.35 16.34
CA TRP A 116 35.94 10.00 16.83
C TRP A 116 37.02 10.26 15.79
N PHE A 117 36.76 9.93 14.53
CA PHE A 117 37.68 10.18 13.42
C PHE A 117 37.88 11.68 13.16
N LEU A 118 36.81 12.47 13.22
CA LEU A 118 36.88 13.94 13.11
C LEU A 118 37.62 14.56 14.29
N ARG A 119 37.42 14.07 15.51
CA ARG A 119 38.15 14.52 16.71
C ARG A 119 39.65 14.20 16.65
N ARG A 120 40.04 13.14 15.95
CA ARG A 120 41.45 12.82 15.70
C ARG A 120 42.10 13.70 14.62
N ARG A 121 41.32 14.40 13.81
CA ARG A 121 41.80 15.43 12.89
C ARG A 121 41.81 16.79 13.59
N SER A 122 42.66 16.94 14.62
CA SER A 122 43.02 18.29 15.07
C SER A 122 43.74 19.02 13.92
N PRO A 123 43.41 20.29 13.63
CA PRO A 123 44.14 21.07 12.63
C PRO A 123 45.62 21.17 13.02
N PRO A 124 46.56 21.20 12.04
CA PRO A 124 47.96 21.45 12.35
C PRO A 124 48.09 22.80 13.09
N PRO A 125 48.99 22.90 14.09
CA PRO A 125 49.17 24.15 14.82
C PRO A 125 49.57 25.29 13.86
N PRO A 126 49.10 26.52 14.11
CA PRO A 126 49.44 27.66 13.26
C PRO A 126 50.97 27.86 13.23
N PRO A 127 51.55 28.29 12.10
CA PRO A 127 52.99 28.50 12.00
C PRO A 127 53.43 29.52 13.04
N SER A 128 54.36 29.12 13.92
CA SER A 128 55.00 29.99 14.90
C SER A 128 55.69 31.14 14.17
N GLY A 129 55.22 32.37 14.39
CA GLY A 129 55.85 33.57 13.86
C GLY A 129 57.32 33.63 14.26
N ARG A 130 58.21 33.84 13.28
CA ARG A 130 59.65 34.08 13.52
C ARG A 130 59.80 35.28 14.46
N PRO A 131 60.62 35.19 15.53
CA PRO A 131 61.03 36.37 16.27
C PRO A 131 61.85 37.29 15.36
N ARG A 132 61.52 38.58 15.31
CA ARG A 132 62.41 39.60 14.74
C ARG A 132 63.73 39.58 15.53
N PRO A 133 64.90 39.61 14.87
CA PRO A 133 66.17 39.79 15.56
C PRO A 133 66.17 41.11 16.31
N ALA A 134 66.44 41.08 17.61
CA ALA A 134 66.76 42.27 18.38
C ALA A 134 68.13 42.79 17.92
N VAL A 135 68.20 44.07 17.55
CA VAL A 135 69.45 44.77 17.33
C VAL A 135 70.12 44.96 18.69
N ASP A 136 71.34 44.44 18.85
CA ASP A 136 72.13 44.50 20.08
C ASP A 136 72.95 45.82 20.11
N PRO A 137 72.69 46.74 21.06
CA PRO A 137 73.36 48.03 21.11
C PRO A 137 74.76 48.02 21.75
N TRP A 138 75.34 46.85 22.03
CA TRP A 138 76.64 46.73 22.71
C TRP A 138 77.70 45.91 21.97
N LYS A 139 77.68 45.91 20.63
CA LYS A 139 78.87 45.52 19.86
C LYS A 139 79.67 46.77 19.50
N GLU A 140 80.88 46.80 20.06
CA GLU A 140 81.96 47.81 20.05
C GLU A 140 82.24 48.45 18.68
#